data_AF-A0A6C0CIM3-F1
#
_entry.id   AF-A0A6C0CIM3-F1
#
_cell.length_a   1.000
_cell.length_b   1.000
_cell.length_c   1.000
_cell.angle_alpha   90.00
_cell.angle_beta   90.00
_cell.angle_gamma   90.00
#
_symmetry.space_group_name_H-M   'P 1'
#
loop_
_entity.id
_entity.type
_entity.pdbx_description
1 polymer ?
#
loop_
_entity_poly.entity_id
_entity_poly.type
_entity_poly.pdbx_seq_one_letter_code
_entity_poly.pdbx_strand_id
1 'polypeptide(L)'
;MPRGGGVSSAKSKSDRMVSDFILDISHNRVPEDVYVARITKNLGQARIEVVYSKDDKVYVKQAKIPGKFKGRGKKDVLASPGSYVLISETGVTGSLALEMVALISREELARIQEHIELHSNLLATETDANTLMTKKLTSGTESGFEFANEEEEEEEEEELNVDSI
;
A
#
# COMPACT_ATOMS: atom_id res chain seq x y z
N MET A 1 11.29 -38.55 -14.15
CA MET A 1 11.81 -37.86 -12.95
C MET A 1 10.98 -36.61 -12.70
N PRO A 2 10.34 -36.45 -11.54
CA PRO A 2 9.70 -35.19 -11.19
C PRO A 2 10.81 -34.14 -11.00
N ARG A 3 10.79 -33.08 -11.81
CA ARG A 3 11.66 -31.92 -11.59
C ARG A 3 11.19 -31.27 -10.30
N GLY A 4 11.98 -31.37 -9.23
CA GLY A 4 11.69 -30.72 -7.97
C GLY A 4 11.33 -29.26 -8.21
N GLY A 5 10.22 -28.82 -7.63
CA GLY A 5 9.80 -27.42 -7.65
C GLY A 5 10.81 -26.61 -6.84
N GLY A 6 11.91 -26.23 -7.47
CA GLY A 6 12.94 -25.40 -6.87
C GLY A 6 12.39 -23.99 -6.64
N VAL A 7 12.68 -23.44 -5.47
CA VAL A 7 12.46 -22.03 -5.14
C VAL A 7 13.23 -21.17 -6.15
N SER A 8 12.61 -20.14 -6.71
CA SER A 8 13.28 -19.28 -7.68
C SER A 8 14.39 -18.48 -6.99
N SER A 9 15.44 -18.14 -7.75
CA SER A 9 16.51 -17.26 -7.25
C SER A 9 15.99 -15.88 -6.82
N ALA A 10 14.85 -15.45 -7.34
CA ALA A 10 14.18 -14.23 -6.92
C ALA A 10 13.57 -14.37 -5.53
N LYS A 11 12.92 -15.51 -5.23
CA LYS A 11 12.35 -15.80 -3.92
C LYS A 11 13.45 -15.91 -2.87
N SER A 12 14.49 -16.70 -3.12
CA SER A 12 15.61 -16.83 -2.17
C SER A 12 16.30 -15.49 -1.85
N LYS A 13 16.41 -14.59 -2.84
CA LYS A 13 16.91 -13.23 -2.61
C LYS A 13 15.92 -12.37 -1.81
N SER A 14 14.63 -12.50 -2.07
CA SER A 14 13.57 -11.84 -1.31
C SER A 14 13.65 -12.24 0.16
N ASP A 15 13.69 -13.55 0.43
CA ASP A 15 13.68 -14.11 1.79
C ASP A 15 14.91 -13.68 2.58
N ARG A 16 16.07 -13.63 1.91
CA ARG A 16 17.29 -13.08 2.49
C ARG A 16 17.15 -11.61 2.85
N MET A 17 16.62 -10.77 1.95
CA MET A 17 16.41 -9.35 2.24
C MET A 17 15.45 -9.12 3.42
N VAL A 18 14.38 -9.92 3.52
CA VAL A 18 13.45 -9.84 4.66
C VAL A 18 14.13 -10.30 5.95
N SER A 19 14.92 -11.38 5.90
CA SER A 19 15.68 -11.87 7.06
C SER A 19 16.71 -10.84 7.55
N ASP A 20 17.44 -10.21 6.62
CA ASP A 20 18.42 -9.17 6.92
C ASP A 20 17.70 -7.94 7.55
N PHE A 21 16.55 -7.53 7.00
CA PHE A 21 15.73 -6.46 7.57
C PHE A 21 15.23 -6.79 8.99
N ILE A 22 14.70 -8.00 9.22
CA ILE A 22 14.26 -8.46 10.55
C ILE A 22 15.44 -8.45 11.54
N LEU A 23 16.62 -8.89 11.08
CA LEU A 23 17.82 -8.86 11.90
C LEU A 23 18.21 -7.43 12.26
N ASP A 24 18.18 -6.50 11.31
CA ASP A 24 18.51 -5.09 11.57
C ASP A 24 17.54 -4.45 12.58
N ILE A 25 16.23 -4.60 12.40
CA ILE A 25 15.24 -4.07 13.34
C ILE A 25 15.33 -4.71 14.73
N SER A 26 15.70 -6.01 14.82
CA SER A 26 15.90 -6.69 16.11
C SER A 26 17.09 -6.12 16.90
N HIS A 27 18.03 -5.47 16.23
CA HIS A 27 19.16 -4.75 16.83
C HIS A 27 18.89 -3.24 16.96
N ASN A 28 17.63 -2.79 16.90
CA ASN A 28 17.22 -1.39 16.90
C ASN A 28 17.86 -0.55 15.77
N ARG A 29 18.13 -1.16 14.62
CA ARG A 29 18.62 -0.47 13.41
C ARG A 29 17.52 -0.48 12.35
N VAL A 30 16.60 0.46 12.44
CA VAL A 30 15.55 0.60 11.41
C VAL A 30 16.12 1.40 10.24
N PRO A 31 16.20 0.84 9.02
CA PRO A 31 16.66 1.60 7.86
C PRO A 31 15.70 2.75 7.54
N GLU A 32 16.20 3.98 7.39
CA GLU A 32 15.37 5.19 7.21
C GLU A 32 14.58 5.19 5.88
N ASP A 33 15.10 4.52 4.85
CA ASP A 33 14.56 4.55 3.49
C ASP A 33 13.77 3.29 3.12
N VAL A 34 13.58 2.35 4.06
CA VAL A 34 12.88 1.08 3.82
C VAL A 34 11.63 0.99 4.68
N TYR A 35 10.51 0.70 4.05
CA TYR A 35 9.20 0.66 4.70
C TYR A 35 8.52 -0.67 4.46
N VAL A 36 7.81 -1.14 5.49
CA VAL A 36 6.81 -2.19 5.33
C VAL A 36 5.60 -1.58 4.63
N ALA A 37 5.09 -2.25 3.62
CA ALA A 37 3.94 -1.80 2.86
C ALA A 37 3.03 -2.96 2.49
N ARG A 38 1.78 -2.65 2.16
CA ARG A 38 0.83 -3.60 1.61
C ARG A 38 0.35 -3.16 0.24
N ILE A 39 0.24 -4.11 -0.67
CA ILE A 39 -0.29 -3.87 -2.00
C ILE A 39 -1.82 -3.71 -1.92
N THR A 40 -2.34 -2.56 -2.35
CA THR A 40 -3.79 -2.33 -2.46
C THR A 40 -4.31 -2.76 -3.83
N LYS A 41 -3.55 -2.46 -4.88
CA LYS A 41 -3.99 -2.62 -6.28
C LYS A 41 -2.83 -2.87 -7.24
N ASN A 42 -3.10 -3.63 -8.29
CA ASN A 42 -2.22 -3.74 -9.45
C ASN A 42 -2.51 -2.60 -10.44
N LEU A 43 -1.49 -1.85 -10.86
CA LEU A 43 -1.63 -0.73 -11.80
C LEU A 43 -1.23 -1.08 -13.24
N GLY A 44 -0.79 -2.32 -13.48
CA GLY A 44 -0.21 -2.73 -14.77
C GLY A 44 1.20 -2.17 -14.97
N GLN A 45 1.82 -2.44 -16.12
CA GLN A 45 3.14 -1.91 -16.52
C GLN A 45 4.23 -1.96 -15.44
N ALA A 46 4.27 -3.06 -14.67
CA ALA A 46 5.22 -3.20 -13.57
C ALA A 46 5.09 -2.19 -12.44
N ARG A 47 3.87 -1.74 -12.17
CA ARG A 47 3.54 -0.86 -11.06
C ARG A 47 2.43 -1.46 -10.19
N ILE A 48 2.53 -1.17 -8.91
CA ILE A 48 1.55 -1.50 -7.87
C ILE A 48 1.24 -0.23 -7.09
N GLU A 49 0.04 -0.16 -6.56
CA GLU A 49 -0.32 0.80 -5.53
C GLU A 49 -0.10 0.13 -4.17
N VAL A 50 0.56 0.88 -3.28
CA VAL A 50 0.93 0.40 -1.96
C VAL A 50 0.51 1.40 -0.91
N VAL A 51 0.06 0.87 0.23
CA VAL A 51 -0.13 1.63 1.47
C VAL A 51 1.06 1.36 2.40
N TYR A 52 1.66 2.42 2.94
CA TYR A 52 2.79 2.33 3.88
C TYR A 52 2.74 3.47 4.90
N SER A 53 3.41 3.30 6.03
CA SER A 53 3.47 4.32 7.08
C SER A 53 4.88 4.90 7.21
N LYS A 54 4.95 6.22 7.41
CA LYS A 54 6.17 6.98 7.72
C LYS A 54 5.81 8.08 8.70
N ASP A 55 6.52 8.17 9.82
CA ASP A 55 6.30 9.18 10.88
C ASP A 55 4.83 9.26 11.34
N ASP A 56 4.23 8.11 11.67
CA ASP A 56 2.80 7.93 12.04
C ASP A 56 1.77 8.35 11.00
N LYS A 57 2.20 8.73 9.79
CA LYS A 57 1.31 9.06 8.67
C LYS A 57 1.25 7.90 7.70
N VAL A 58 0.06 7.69 7.17
CA VAL A 58 -0.19 6.66 6.17
C VAL A 58 -0.25 7.29 4.80
N TYR A 59 0.49 6.71 3.88
CA TYR A 59 0.60 7.14 2.49
C TYR A 59 0.13 6.03 1.57
N VAL A 60 -0.65 6.40 0.57
CA VAL A 60 -0.96 5.52 -0.57
C VAL A 60 -0.23 6.08 -1.78
N LYS A 61 0.70 5.31 -2.33
CA LYS A 61 1.55 5.71 -3.46
C LYS A 61 1.78 4.56 -4.42
N GLN A 62 2.27 4.91 -5.60
CA GLN A 62 2.71 3.95 -6.60
C GLN A 62 4.14 3.49 -6.32
N ALA A 63 4.38 2.19 -6.41
CA ALA A 63 5.71 1.58 -6.38
C ALA A 63 5.96 0.75 -7.64
N LYS A 64 7.22 0.73 -8.08
CA LYS A 64 7.69 -0.09 -9.19
C LYS A 64 7.97 -1.53 -8.71
N ILE A 65 7.59 -2.51 -9.51
CA ILE A 65 8.01 -3.91 -9.35
C ILE A 65 9.26 -4.15 -10.23
N PRO A 66 10.44 -4.38 -9.63
CA PRO A 66 11.63 -4.68 -10.41
C PRO A 66 11.48 -5.95 -11.25
N GLY A 67 12.17 -6.01 -12.39
CA GLY A 67 12.16 -7.17 -13.30
C GLY A 67 12.59 -8.48 -12.63
N LYS A 68 13.35 -8.41 -11.53
CA LYS A 68 13.73 -9.59 -10.73
C LYS A 68 12.51 -10.33 -10.15
N PHE A 69 11.37 -9.67 -9.98
CA PHE A 69 10.10 -10.22 -9.51
C PHE A 69 9.11 -10.54 -10.62
N LYS A 70 9.51 -10.37 -11.88
CA LYS A 70 8.66 -10.59 -13.05
C LYS A 70 9.28 -11.61 -14.00
N GLY A 71 8.42 -12.27 -14.77
CA GLY A 71 8.81 -13.12 -15.88
C GLY A 71 8.44 -14.59 -15.70
N ARG A 72 8.67 -15.35 -16.78
CA ARG A 72 8.37 -16.78 -16.87
C ARG A 72 9.19 -17.54 -15.82
N GLY A 73 8.52 -18.33 -14.98
CA GLY A 73 9.17 -19.16 -13.96
C GLY A 73 9.26 -18.55 -12.56
N LYS A 74 8.79 -17.31 -12.35
CA LYS A 74 8.79 -16.64 -11.04
C LYS A 74 7.39 -16.62 -10.40
N LYS A 75 6.69 -17.75 -10.51
CA LYS A 75 5.31 -17.89 -10.03
C LYS A 75 5.22 -17.83 -8.51
N ASP A 76 6.32 -18.14 -7.85
CA ASP A 76 6.55 -18.13 -6.41
C ASP A 76 6.82 -16.73 -5.82
N VAL A 77 6.92 -15.69 -6.67
CA VAL A 77 7.22 -14.30 -6.23
C VAL A 77 6.23 -13.31 -6.82
N LEU A 78 4.94 -13.69 -6.78
CA LEU A 78 3.87 -12.88 -7.34
C LEU A 78 3.45 -11.77 -6.37
N ALA A 79 3.66 -10.52 -6.79
CA ALA A 79 3.15 -9.34 -6.10
C ALA A 79 1.67 -9.13 -6.44
N SER A 80 0.78 -9.52 -5.52
CA SER A 80 -0.68 -9.44 -5.68
C SER A 80 -1.29 -8.51 -4.63
N PRO A 81 -2.48 -7.91 -4.90
CA PRO A 81 -3.25 -7.19 -3.88
C PRO A 81 -3.40 -7.99 -2.59
N GLY A 82 -3.26 -7.32 -1.45
CA GLY A 82 -3.25 -7.92 -0.11
C GLY A 82 -1.90 -8.51 0.32
N SER A 83 -0.91 -8.60 -0.57
CA SER A 83 0.44 -9.05 -0.19
C SER A 83 1.21 -7.95 0.54
N TYR A 84 2.05 -8.35 1.49
CA TYR A 84 2.97 -7.47 2.18
C TYR A 84 4.33 -7.46 1.48
N VAL A 85 4.96 -6.29 1.44
CA VAL A 85 6.22 -6.05 0.73
C VAL A 85 7.09 -5.09 1.53
N LEU A 86 8.40 -5.23 1.36
CA LEU A 86 9.33 -4.14 1.66
C LEU A 86 9.44 -3.24 0.43
N ILE A 87 9.33 -1.94 0.64
CA ILE A 87 9.57 -0.92 -0.38
C ILE A 87 10.71 -0.02 0.06
N SER A 88 11.43 0.56 -0.89
CA SER A 88 12.46 1.56 -0.60
C SER A 88 12.27 2.83 -1.42
N GLU A 89 12.66 3.96 -0.84
CA GLU A 89 12.81 5.22 -1.58
C GLU A 89 14.00 5.11 -2.56
N THR A 90 13.83 5.62 -3.78
CA THR A 90 14.84 5.53 -4.85
C THR A 90 15.63 6.82 -5.06
N GLY A 91 15.26 7.90 -4.37
CA GLY A 91 15.79 9.25 -4.58
C GLY A 91 15.27 9.95 -5.84
N VAL A 92 14.37 9.32 -6.61
CA VAL A 92 13.73 9.92 -7.79
C VAL A 92 12.35 10.45 -7.42
N THR A 93 11.88 11.51 -8.08
CA THR A 93 10.54 12.06 -7.84
C THR A 93 9.46 11.39 -8.70
N GLY A 94 8.20 11.51 -8.25
CA GLY A 94 7.04 11.02 -9.00
C GLY A 94 6.82 9.50 -8.90
N SER A 95 6.33 8.90 -9.98
CA SER A 95 5.85 7.51 -9.98
C SER A 95 6.91 6.42 -9.79
N LEU A 96 8.19 6.79 -9.78
CA LEU A 96 9.33 5.89 -9.58
C LEU A 96 10.03 6.13 -8.24
N ALA A 97 9.47 6.98 -7.38
CA ALA A 97 10.02 7.31 -6.08
C ALA A 97 10.13 6.10 -5.14
N LEU A 98 9.29 5.09 -5.35
CA LEU A 98 9.26 3.86 -4.56
C LEU A 98 9.50 2.65 -5.44
N GLU A 99 10.29 1.71 -4.94
CA GLU A 99 10.54 0.41 -5.58
C GLU A 99 10.36 -0.73 -4.59
N MET A 100 9.76 -1.83 -5.05
CA MET A 100 9.60 -3.05 -4.26
C MET A 100 10.94 -3.77 -4.11
N VAL A 101 11.33 -4.01 -2.87
CA VAL A 101 12.60 -4.66 -2.51
C VAL A 101 12.43 -6.16 -2.34
N ALA A 102 11.36 -6.58 -1.64
CA ALA A 102 11.08 -7.96 -1.26
C ALA A 102 9.57 -8.18 -0.99
N LEU A 103 9.10 -9.43 -1.12
CA LEU A 103 7.82 -9.91 -0.61
C LEU A 103 7.99 -10.45 0.80
N ILE A 104 7.02 -10.14 1.66
CA ILE A 104 6.96 -10.55 3.07
C ILE A 104 5.86 -11.60 3.21
N SER A 105 6.18 -12.74 3.83
CA SER A 105 5.21 -13.76 4.21
C SER A 105 4.40 -13.35 5.44
N ARG A 106 3.33 -14.07 5.77
CA ARG A 106 2.56 -13.76 6.99
C ARG A 106 3.36 -14.04 8.26
N GLU A 107 4.19 -15.08 8.24
CA GLU A 107 5.07 -15.44 9.35
C GLU A 107 6.18 -14.39 9.54
N GLU A 108 6.74 -13.88 8.44
CA GLU A 108 7.73 -12.80 8.48
C GLU A 108 7.11 -11.49 8.97
N LEU A 109 5.88 -11.16 8.55
CA LEU A 109 5.15 -10.00 9.04
C LEU A 109 4.96 -10.06 10.56
N ALA A 110 4.56 -11.21 11.09
CA ALA A 110 4.40 -11.40 12.54
C ALA A 110 5.71 -11.13 13.30
N ARG A 111 6.85 -11.62 12.78
CA ARG A 111 8.17 -11.34 13.36
C ARG A 111 8.55 -9.86 13.30
N ILE A 112 8.18 -9.17 12.22
CA ILE A 112 8.40 -7.73 12.12
C ILE A 112 7.58 -7.00 13.21
N GLN A 113 6.34 -7.40 13.44
CA GLN A 113 5.46 -6.82 14.45
C GLN A 113 5.93 -7.03 15.90
N GLU A 114 6.82 -8.00 16.15
CA GLU A 114 7.46 -8.19 17.47
C GLU A 114 8.48 -7.08 17.79
N HIS A 115 8.99 -6.39 16.77
CA HIS A 115 10.07 -5.41 16.91
C HIS A 115 9.65 -3.97 16.61
N ILE A 116 8.70 -3.77 15.68
CA ILE A 116 8.21 -2.45 15.29
C ILE A 116 6.68 -2.42 15.30
N GLU A 117 6.12 -1.29 15.73
CA GLU A 117 4.68 -1.06 15.62
C GLU A 117 4.32 -0.71 14.17
N LEU A 118 3.37 -1.44 13.60
CA LEU A 118 2.83 -1.17 12.28
C LEU A 118 1.48 -0.49 12.41
N HIS A 119 1.27 0.57 11.63
CA HIS A 119 0.01 1.30 11.63
C HIS A 119 -1.17 0.37 11.22
N SER A 120 -2.31 0.48 11.91
CA SER A 120 -3.50 -0.36 11.72
C SER A 120 -3.99 -0.40 10.26
N ASN A 121 -3.98 0.73 9.56
CA ASN A 121 -4.34 0.82 8.13
C ASN A 121 -3.50 -0.07 7.21
N LEU A 122 -2.25 -0.41 7.56
CA LEU A 122 -1.48 -1.39 6.77
C LEU A 122 -2.05 -2.81 6.91
N LEU A 123 -2.67 -3.12 8.05
CA LEU A 123 -3.20 -4.43 8.40
C LEU A 123 -4.68 -4.59 8.02
N ALA A 124 -5.42 -3.49 7.91
CA ALA A 124 -6.87 -3.45 7.67
C ALA A 124 -7.25 -3.97 6.28
N THR A 125 -8.17 -4.93 6.13
CA THR A 125 -8.51 -5.53 4.81
C THR A 125 -9.00 -4.58 3.72
N GLU A 126 -9.36 -3.35 4.10
CA GLU A 126 -9.82 -2.31 3.19
C GLU A 126 -8.75 -1.88 2.19
N THR A 127 -9.15 -1.61 0.95
CA THR A 127 -8.24 -1.26 -0.15
C THR A 127 -8.48 0.14 -0.71
N ASP A 128 -9.50 0.86 -0.25
CA ASP A 128 -9.79 2.21 -0.74
C ASP A 128 -8.73 3.19 -0.22
N ALA A 129 -8.11 3.93 -1.14
CA ALA A 129 -7.06 4.87 -0.81
C ALA A 129 -7.57 6.00 0.10
N ASN A 130 -8.83 6.42 -0.06
CA ASN A 130 -9.39 7.56 0.68
C ASN A 130 -9.61 7.27 2.16
N THR A 131 -9.88 6.02 2.50
CA THR A 131 -10.09 5.57 3.89
C THR A 131 -8.78 5.17 4.55
N LEU A 132 -7.81 4.69 3.77
CA LEU A 132 -6.49 4.29 4.26
C LEU A 132 -5.55 5.46 4.56
N MET A 133 -5.65 6.57 3.82
CA MET A 133 -4.80 7.74 4.08
C MET A 133 -5.17 8.36 5.43
N THR A 134 -4.17 8.66 6.26
CA THR A 134 -4.39 9.53 7.42
C THR A 134 -4.81 10.89 6.90
N LYS A 135 -6.10 11.24 7.04
CA LYS A 135 -6.60 12.57 6.68
C LYS A 135 -5.75 13.58 7.43
N LYS A 136 -4.96 14.36 6.68
CA LYS A 136 -4.37 15.58 7.22
C LYS A 136 -5.59 16.45 7.54
N LEU A 137 -5.92 16.63 8.82
CA LEU A 137 -6.83 17.69 9.22
C LEU A 137 -6.21 18.95 8.62
N THR A 138 -6.83 19.50 7.58
CA THR A 138 -6.56 20.86 7.17
C THR A 138 -7.08 21.70 8.32
N SER A 139 -6.20 22.05 9.26
CA SER A 139 -6.45 23.09 10.25
C SER A 139 -6.75 24.38 9.48
N GLY A 140 -8.03 24.63 9.27
CA GLY A 140 -8.49 25.70 8.40
C GLY A 140 -10.00 25.73 8.24
N THR A 141 -10.74 25.50 9.34
CA THR A 141 -11.91 26.27 9.80
C THR A 141 -12.54 25.54 10.98
N GLU A 142 -12.70 26.26 12.09
CA GLU A 142 -13.70 25.93 13.11
C GLU A 142 -15.07 25.96 12.42
N SER A 143 -15.67 24.80 12.19
CA SER A 143 -17.12 24.61 12.16
C SER A 143 -17.41 23.11 12.08
N GLY A 144 -18.26 22.64 12.98
CA GLY A 144 -18.62 21.23 13.13
C GLY A 144 -19.30 20.64 11.89
N PHE A 145 -19.34 19.31 11.86
CA PHE A 145 -20.23 18.56 10.98
C PHE A 145 -21.42 18.07 11.82
N GLU A 146 -22.59 18.68 11.60
CA GLU A 146 -23.88 18.08 11.93
C GLU A 146 -24.37 17.33 10.69
N PHE A 147 -24.67 16.03 10.84
CA PHE A 147 -25.35 15.27 9.81
C PHE A 147 -26.85 15.44 10.03
N ALA A 148 -27.46 16.35 9.29
CA ALA A 148 -28.91 16.35 9.10
C ALA A 148 -29.22 15.23 8.09
N ASN A 149 -29.82 14.16 8.59
CA ASN A 149 -30.44 13.13 7.78
C ASN A 149 -31.87 13.61 7.52
N GLU A 150 -32.08 14.30 6.40
CA GLU A 150 -33.42 14.61 5.90
C GLU A 150 -33.61 13.95 4.54
N GLU A 151 -34.73 13.24 4.47
CA GLU A 151 -35.15 12.30 3.46
C GLU A 151 -35.38 12.99 2.11
N GLU A 152 -35.12 12.27 1.03
CA GLU A 152 -35.48 12.68 -0.33
C GLU A 152 -37.00 12.84 -0.44
N GLU A 153 -37.49 14.08 -0.52
CA GLU A 153 -38.79 14.39 -1.12
C GLU A 153 -38.55 14.88 -2.55
N GLU A 154 -38.89 14.02 -3.52
CA GLU A 154 -39.05 14.37 -4.93
C GLU A 154 -40.30 15.24 -5.08
N GLU A 155 -40.15 16.54 -5.34
CA GLU A 155 -41.25 17.40 -5.80
C GLU A 155 -41.03 17.84 -7.26
N GLU A 156 -41.91 17.27 -8.08
CA GLU A 156 -42.50 17.64 -9.39
C GLU A 156 -41.91 18.81 -10.21
N GLU A 157 -41.62 18.51 -11.48
CA GLU A 157 -41.31 19.47 -12.55
C GLU A 157 -42.53 20.36 -12.87
N GLU A 158 -42.48 21.66 -12.53
CA GLU A 158 -43.40 22.65 -13.11
C GLU A 158 -42.81 23.32 -14.37
N GLU A 159 -43.59 23.24 -15.46
CA GLU A 159 -43.32 23.78 -16.78
C GLU A 159 -43.09 25.30 -16.78
N LEU A 160 -41.95 25.76 -17.32
CA LEU A 160 -41.70 27.18 -17.58
C LEU A 160 -42.55 27.68 -18.76
N ASN A 161 -43.60 28.43 -18.45
CA ASN A 161 -44.39 29.16 -19.45
C ASN A 161 -43.66 30.47 -19.82
N VAL A 162 -43.05 30.50 -21.01
CA VAL A 162 -42.37 31.67 -21.57
C VAL A 162 -43.36 32.46 -22.41
N ASP A 163 -43.97 33.50 -21.84
CA ASP A 163 -44.45 34.63 -22.64
C ASP A 163 -44.63 35.91 -21.79
N SER A 164 -44.18 37.04 -22.35
CA SER A 164 -44.35 38.45 -21.91
C SER A 164 -43.15 39.14 -21.25
N ILE A 165 -42.22 39.66 -22.07
CA ILE A 165 -41.63 41.01 -21.92
C ILE A 165 -41.72 41.73 -23.26
#